data_AF-A0A7S4JNC6-F1
#
_entry.id   AF-A0A7S4JNC6-F1
#
_cell.length_a   1.000
_cell.length_b   1.000
_cell.length_c   1.000
_cell.angle_alpha   90.00
_cell.angle_beta   90.00
_cell.angle_gamma   90.00
#
_symmetry.space_group_name_H-M   'P 1'
#
loop_
_entity.id
_entity.type
_entity.pdbx_description
1 polymer ?
#
loop_
_entity_poly.entity_id
_entity_poly.type
_entity_poly.pdbx_seq_one_letter_code
_entity_poly.pdbx_strand_id
1 'polypeptide(L)'
;GLKQKMLLPWNKDVKLSTVHVRDVVRALWHLCFNGKSGEVYNLADSGNTTQQTIAEITNKLFGTEFGYHGLIKTKLAYSTGHLADHINDTVLKPWSDMCKKAGIQNTTLSPYLDSELLQQKGLNVSGEKIKETGFEYHYEELVEESCMEIIEEWEDLNLFPKGLRFEQPLIKAAV
;
A
#
# COMPACT_ATOMS: atom_id res chain seq x y z
N GLY A 1 6.83 15.45 17.45
CA GLY A 1 6.50 14.55 16.32
C GLY A 1 7.14 15.10 15.08
N LEU A 2 7.76 14.26 14.26
CA LEU A 2 8.43 14.66 13.02
C LEU A 2 7.43 15.36 12.09
N LYS A 3 7.44 16.70 12.06
CA LYS A 3 6.82 17.51 11.00
C LYS A 3 7.70 17.48 9.74
N GLN A 4 8.20 16.31 9.37
CA GLN A 4 9.01 16.14 8.18
C GLN A 4 8.14 15.55 7.09
N LYS A 5 8.08 16.30 5.99
CA LYS A 5 7.53 15.85 4.72
C LYS A 5 8.22 14.55 4.31
N MET A 6 7.46 13.48 4.13
CA MET A 6 8.02 12.20 3.65
C MET A 6 8.35 12.34 2.17
N LEU A 7 9.61 12.09 1.81
CA LEU A 7 10.08 12.20 0.45
C LEU A 7 10.07 10.83 -0.22
N LEU A 8 9.23 10.69 -1.24
CA LEU A 8 9.14 9.51 -2.05
C LEU A 8 10.27 9.50 -3.09
N PRO A 9 10.85 8.32 -3.38
CA PRO A 9 12.01 8.22 -4.26
C PRO A 9 11.68 8.67 -5.69
N TRP A 10 10.60 8.22 -6.29
CA TRP A 10 10.37 8.43 -7.72
C TRP A 10 9.50 9.65 -8.01
N ASN A 11 8.76 9.64 -9.12
CA ASN A 11 7.83 10.70 -9.46
C ASN A 11 6.39 10.26 -9.21
N LYS A 12 5.48 11.24 -9.26
CA LYS A 12 4.04 11.05 -9.04
C LYS A 12 3.38 10.03 -9.97
N ASP A 13 3.95 9.81 -11.16
CA ASP A 13 3.36 9.02 -12.24
C ASP A 13 3.83 7.56 -12.23
N VAL A 14 4.65 7.15 -11.25
CA VAL A 14 5.03 5.74 -11.07
C VAL A 14 3.78 4.94 -10.75
N LYS A 15 3.42 4.04 -11.67
CA LYS A 15 2.25 3.19 -11.55
C LYS A 15 2.55 1.96 -10.70
N LEU A 16 1.53 1.52 -9.97
CA LEU A 16 1.55 0.37 -9.08
C LEU A 16 0.35 -0.51 -9.43
N SER A 17 0.58 -1.82 -9.58
CA SER A 17 -0.52 -2.77 -9.72
C SER A 17 -1.08 -3.11 -8.34
N THR A 18 -2.35 -2.81 -8.12
CA THR A 18 -3.07 -3.09 -6.88
C THR A 18 -4.20 -4.08 -7.12
N VAL A 19 -4.62 -4.78 -6.08
CA VAL A 19 -5.84 -5.59 -6.07
C VAL A 19 -6.28 -5.77 -4.63
N HIS A 20 -7.58 -5.65 -4.38
CA HIS A 20 -8.11 -5.86 -3.04
C HIS A 20 -8.07 -7.34 -2.64
N VAL A 21 -7.73 -7.65 -1.39
CA VAL A 21 -7.58 -9.04 -0.91
C VAL A 21 -8.85 -9.88 -1.08
N ARG A 22 -10.04 -9.27 -0.94
CA ARG A 22 -11.31 -9.97 -1.19
C ARG A 22 -11.46 -10.37 -2.65
N ASP A 23 -10.99 -9.55 -3.58
CA ASP A 23 -10.99 -9.89 -5.00
C ASP A 23 -9.96 -10.96 -5.33
N VAL A 24 -8.83 -11.01 -4.62
CA VAL A 24 -7.89 -12.14 -4.71
C VAL A 24 -8.56 -13.46 -4.32
N VAL A 25 -9.25 -13.49 -3.18
CA VAL A 25 -9.95 -14.71 -2.71
C VAL A 25 -11.08 -15.09 -3.66
N ARG A 26 -11.88 -14.12 -4.12
CA ARG A 26 -12.94 -14.35 -5.11
C ARG A 26 -12.38 -14.89 -6.42
N ALA A 27 -11.26 -14.34 -6.89
CA ALA A 27 -10.60 -14.79 -8.11
C ALA A 27 -10.10 -16.24 -8.00
N LEU A 28 -9.49 -16.60 -6.86
CA LEU A 28 -9.07 -17.99 -6.60
C LEU A 28 -10.25 -18.96 -6.71
N TRP A 29 -11.37 -18.62 -6.04
CA TRP A 29 -12.58 -19.44 -6.10
C TRP A 29 -13.18 -19.50 -7.51
N HIS A 30 -13.26 -18.35 -8.19
CA HIS A 30 -13.79 -18.24 -9.56
C HIS A 30 -13.01 -19.10 -10.55
N LEU A 31 -11.68 -19.07 -10.47
CA LEU A 31 -10.80 -19.80 -11.38
C LEU A 31 -10.84 -21.32 -11.18
N CYS A 32 -11.27 -21.81 -10.02
CA CYS A 32 -11.51 -23.24 -9.83
C CYS A 32 -12.59 -23.79 -10.78
N PHE A 33 -13.53 -22.95 -11.21
CA PHE A 33 -14.67 -23.38 -12.04
C PHE A 33 -14.61 -22.80 -13.47
N ASN A 34 -14.00 -21.63 -13.64
CA ASN A 34 -14.00 -20.90 -14.92
C ASN A 34 -12.60 -20.76 -15.53
N GLY A 35 -11.54 -21.14 -14.81
CA GLY A 35 -10.17 -21.09 -15.28
C GLY A 35 -9.80 -22.29 -16.16
N LYS A 36 -8.71 -22.14 -16.92
CA LYS A 36 -8.12 -23.23 -17.71
C LYS A 36 -6.87 -23.75 -17.02
N SER A 37 -6.77 -25.08 -16.90
CA SER A 37 -5.60 -25.73 -16.28
C SER A 37 -4.30 -25.37 -17.02
N GLY A 38 -3.26 -25.02 -16.27
CA GLY A 38 -1.95 -24.63 -16.80
C GLY A 38 -1.86 -23.16 -17.24
N GLU A 39 -2.95 -22.40 -17.16
CA GLU A 39 -2.93 -20.98 -17.44
C GLU A 39 -2.57 -20.12 -16.22
N VAL A 40 -1.88 -19.01 -16.47
CA VAL A 40 -1.58 -17.97 -15.47
C VAL A 40 -2.55 -16.81 -15.67
N TYR A 41 -3.09 -16.28 -14.57
CA TYR A 41 -3.96 -15.12 -14.52
C TYR A 41 -3.37 -14.12 -13.52
N ASN A 42 -2.96 -12.94 -14.00
CA ASN A 42 -2.56 -11.85 -13.12
C ASN A 42 -3.81 -11.18 -12.56
N LEU A 43 -3.70 -10.69 -11.32
CA LEU A 43 -4.73 -9.88 -10.69
C LEU A 43 -4.20 -8.46 -10.54
N ALA A 44 -4.92 -7.52 -11.15
CA ALA A 44 -4.73 -6.10 -10.98
C ALA A 44 -6.07 -5.42 -11.24
N ASP A 45 -6.48 -4.57 -10.31
CA ASP A 45 -7.67 -3.73 -10.46
C ASP A 45 -7.50 -2.73 -11.62
N SER A 46 -8.59 -2.08 -11.99
CA SER A 46 -8.63 -1.21 -13.18
C SER A 46 -8.33 0.26 -12.85
N GLY A 47 -8.04 0.58 -11.59
CA GLY A 47 -7.91 1.94 -11.07
C GLY A 47 -6.64 2.67 -11.48
N ASN A 48 -5.69 1.97 -12.13
CA ASN A 48 -4.43 2.54 -12.62
C ASN A 48 -3.69 3.34 -11.51
N THR A 49 -3.58 2.72 -10.33
CA THR A 49 -2.99 3.32 -9.14
C THR A 49 -1.57 3.84 -9.39
N THR A 50 -1.27 4.99 -8.81
CA THR A 50 0.04 5.64 -8.90
C THR A 50 0.62 5.88 -7.52
N GLN A 51 1.92 6.21 -7.47
CA GLN A 51 2.57 6.67 -6.25
C GLN A 51 1.90 7.92 -5.67
N GLN A 52 1.34 8.79 -6.53
CA GLN A 52 0.52 9.91 -6.09
C GLN A 52 -0.78 9.45 -5.42
N THR A 53 -1.49 8.49 -6.00
CA THR A 53 -2.71 7.92 -5.41
C THR A 53 -2.46 7.41 -3.99
N ILE A 54 -1.36 6.65 -3.79
CA ILE A 54 -0.96 6.15 -2.47
C ILE A 54 -0.63 7.31 -1.51
N ALA A 55 0.12 8.30 -1.98
CA ALA A 55 0.50 9.46 -1.16
C ALA A 55 -0.72 10.27 -0.70
N GLU A 56 -1.69 10.48 -1.60
CA GLU A 56 -2.93 11.19 -1.29
C GLU A 56 -3.78 10.45 -0.26
N ILE A 57 -3.98 9.13 -0.44
CA ILE A 57 -4.72 8.31 0.53
C ILE A 57 -4.00 8.33 1.89
N THR A 58 -2.68 8.16 1.90
CA THR A 58 -1.90 8.19 3.16
C THR A 58 -1.99 9.56 3.84
N ASN A 59 -2.04 10.66 3.08
CA ASN A 59 -2.23 12.00 3.63
C ASN A 59 -3.61 12.14 4.28
N LYS A 60 -4.68 11.67 3.63
CA LYS A 60 -6.03 11.72 4.18
C LYS A 60 -6.17 10.90 5.46
N LEU A 61 -5.56 9.70 5.49
CA LEU A 61 -5.62 8.77 6.61
C LEU A 61 -4.77 9.20 7.81
N PHE A 62 -3.59 9.79 7.59
CA PHE A 62 -2.60 10.01 8.65
C PHE A 62 -2.06 11.46 8.74
N GLY A 63 -2.56 12.38 7.91
CA GLY A 63 -2.11 13.77 7.88
C GLY A 63 -0.65 13.95 7.46
N THR A 64 -0.05 12.93 6.84
CA THR A 64 1.37 12.96 6.46
C THR A 64 1.55 13.74 5.17
N GLU A 65 2.38 14.78 5.17
CA GLU A 65 2.72 15.50 3.94
C GLU A 65 3.77 14.74 3.14
N PHE A 66 3.61 14.68 1.82
CA PHE A 66 4.52 13.99 0.92
C PHE A 66 5.15 14.90 -0.13
N GLY A 67 6.37 14.57 -0.53
CA GLY A 67 7.08 15.15 -1.67
C GLY A 67 7.82 14.10 -2.46
N TYR A 68 8.49 14.54 -3.51
CA TYR A 68 9.28 13.67 -4.38
C TYR A 68 10.74 14.10 -4.34
N HIS A 69 11.65 13.14 -4.25
CA HIS A 69 13.04 13.38 -4.57
C HIS A 69 13.16 13.73 -6.06
N GLY A 70 14.03 14.69 -6.40
CA GLY A 70 14.36 14.93 -7.80
C GLY A 70 15.02 13.68 -8.39
N LEU A 71 14.60 13.29 -9.60
CA LEU A 71 15.01 12.04 -10.29
C LEU A 71 16.52 11.74 -10.21
N ILE A 72 17.38 12.77 -10.29
CA ILE A 72 18.85 12.62 -10.20
C ILE A 72 19.29 12.17 -8.80
N LYS A 73 18.74 12.79 -7.75
CA LYS A 73 19.06 12.41 -6.34
C LYS A 73 18.59 10.99 -6.06
N THR A 74 17.43 10.62 -6.56
CA THR A 74 16.88 9.27 -6.39
C THR A 74 17.74 8.23 -7.08
N LYS A 75 18.09 8.44 -8.36
CA LYS A 75 18.95 7.51 -9.09
C LYS A 75 20.31 7.35 -8.42
N LEU A 76 20.89 8.44 -7.92
CA LEU A 76 22.15 8.39 -7.19
C LEU A 76 22.02 7.60 -5.88
N ALA A 77 21.01 7.91 -5.06
CA ALA A 77 20.77 7.20 -3.80
C ALA A 77 20.42 5.71 -4.01
N TYR A 78 19.73 5.39 -5.12
CA TYR A 78 19.48 4.00 -5.51
C TYR A 78 20.77 3.29 -5.92
N SER A 79 21.62 3.95 -6.72
CA SER A 79 22.86 3.37 -7.23
C SER A 79 23.91 3.06 -6.16
N THR A 80 23.80 3.67 -4.98
CA THR A 80 24.66 3.35 -3.84
C THR A 80 24.21 2.10 -3.08
N GLY A 81 23.02 1.56 -3.35
CA GLY A 81 22.48 0.37 -2.69
C GLY A 81 21.98 0.59 -1.25
N HIS A 82 22.22 1.76 -0.65
CA HIS A 82 21.96 2.02 0.76
C HIS A 82 20.65 2.75 1.06
N LEU A 83 19.83 3.06 0.05
CA LEU A 83 18.59 3.81 0.26
C LEU A 83 17.60 3.04 1.14
N ALA A 84 17.46 1.74 0.93
CA ALA A 84 16.60 0.89 1.76
C ALA A 84 17.08 0.86 3.21
N ASP A 85 18.38 0.61 3.42
CA ASP A 85 19.01 0.62 4.75
C ASP A 85 18.77 1.94 5.48
N HIS A 86 18.98 3.06 4.80
CA HIS A 86 18.75 4.39 5.37
C HIS A 86 17.29 4.60 5.79
N ILE A 87 16.32 4.20 4.96
CA ILE A 87 14.90 4.27 5.33
C ILE A 87 14.63 3.38 6.54
N ASN A 88 15.09 2.12 6.50
CA ASN A 88 14.92 1.14 7.57
C ASN A 88 15.45 1.65 8.92
N ASP A 89 16.64 2.27 8.94
CA ASP A 89 17.24 2.88 10.14
C ASP A 89 16.35 3.99 10.75
N THR A 90 15.60 4.71 9.91
CA THR A 90 14.72 5.80 10.37
C THR A 90 13.34 5.35 10.83
N VAL A 91 12.81 4.23 10.30
CA VAL A 91 11.41 3.81 10.54
C VAL A 91 11.26 2.64 11.53
N LEU A 92 12.25 1.74 11.61
CA LEU A 92 12.15 0.52 12.43
C LEU A 92 12.01 0.82 13.92
N LYS A 93 12.82 1.77 14.43
CA LYS A 93 12.79 2.13 15.85
C LYS A 93 11.49 2.86 16.24
N PRO A 94 11.03 3.90 15.52
CA PRO A 94 9.72 4.51 15.78
C PRO A 94 8.57 3.50 15.73
N TRP A 95 8.55 2.60 14.75
CA TRP A 95 7.54 1.54 14.67
C TRP A 95 7.54 0.64 15.91
N SER A 96 8.73 0.16 16.32
CA SER A 96 8.87 -0.68 17.51
C SER A 96 8.38 0.03 18.77
N ASP A 97 8.69 1.32 18.93
CA ASP A 97 8.28 2.09 20.09
C ASP A 97 6.77 2.36 20.09
N MET A 98 6.16 2.59 18.92
CA MET A 98 4.70 2.68 18.78
C MET A 98 4.00 1.37 19.13
N CYS A 99 4.49 0.24 18.63
CA CYS A 99 3.96 -1.08 18.97
C CYS A 99 4.03 -1.34 20.48
N LYS A 100 5.18 -1.09 21.11
CA LYS A 100 5.36 -1.23 22.56
C LYS A 100 4.39 -0.36 23.35
N LYS A 101 4.23 0.90 22.96
CA LYS A 101 3.30 1.84 23.61
C LYS A 101 1.85 1.38 23.48
N ALA A 102 1.49 0.77 22.34
CA ALA A 102 0.16 0.22 22.10
C ALA A 102 -0.05 -1.16 22.73
N GLY A 103 0.95 -1.76 23.39
CA GLY A 103 0.84 -3.10 23.95
C GLY A 103 0.87 -4.23 22.91
N ILE A 104 1.35 -3.94 21.70
CA ILE A 104 1.50 -4.91 20.61
C ILE A 104 2.83 -5.64 20.79
N GLN A 105 2.75 -6.91 21.19
CA GLN A 105 3.94 -7.74 21.42
C GLN A 105 4.39 -8.50 20.18
N ASN A 106 3.44 -8.95 19.36
CA ASN A 106 3.69 -9.71 18.13
C ASN A 106 2.78 -9.17 17.01
N THR A 107 3.36 -8.45 16.07
CA THR A 107 2.69 -8.04 14.83
C THR A 107 3.36 -8.71 13.64
N THR A 108 2.56 -9.17 12.69
CA THR A 108 3.04 -9.69 11.40
C THR A 108 3.36 -8.55 10.42
N LEU A 109 2.96 -7.31 10.74
CA LEU A 109 3.26 -6.13 9.96
C LEU A 109 4.70 -5.68 10.21
N SER A 110 5.46 -5.49 9.15
CA SER A 110 6.84 -5.03 9.19
C SER A 110 6.99 -3.73 8.40
N PRO A 111 7.61 -2.68 8.96
CA PRO A 111 7.95 -1.47 8.21
C PRO A 111 9.25 -1.64 7.41
N TYR A 112 9.86 -2.83 7.44
CA TYR A 112 11.09 -3.11 6.72
C TYR A 112 10.86 -3.04 5.21
N LEU A 113 11.70 -2.29 4.54
CA LEU A 113 11.67 -2.07 3.10
C LEU A 113 12.80 -2.84 2.43
N ASP A 114 12.45 -3.70 1.48
CA ASP A 114 13.42 -4.34 0.61
C ASP A 114 13.89 -3.38 -0.50
N SER A 115 15.19 -3.40 -0.81
CA SER A 115 15.81 -2.63 -1.89
C SER A 115 15.20 -2.87 -3.27
N GLU A 116 14.59 -4.04 -3.51
CA GLU A 116 13.89 -4.35 -4.76
C GLU A 116 12.60 -3.54 -4.93
N LEU A 117 11.89 -3.25 -3.82
CA LEU A 117 10.66 -2.46 -3.85
C LEU A 117 10.93 -0.99 -4.21
N LEU A 118 12.16 -0.54 -4.00
CA LEU A 118 12.62 0.76 -4.43
C LEU A 118 13.03 0.80 -5.90
N GLN A 119 13.16 -0.33 -6.60
CA GLN A 119 13.52 -0.35 -8.02
C GLN A 119 12.37 0.17 -8.87
N GLN A 120 12.65 1.14 -9.74
CA GLN A 120 11.71 1.54 -10.79
C GLN A 120 11.72 0.51 -11.93
N LYS A 121 11.27 -0.71 -11.66
CA LYS A 121 10.90 -1.65 -12.72
C LYS A 121 9.49 -1.26 -13.14
N GLY A 122 9.34 -0.61 -14.30
CA GLY A 122 8.04 -0.19 -14.85
C GLY A 122 7.16 -1.36 -15.27
N LEU A 123 6.90 -2.30 -14.37
CA LEU A 123 6.17 -3.54 -14.59
C LEU A 123 4.78 -3.39 -13.97
N ASN A 124 3.84 -2.80 -14.72
CA ASN A 124 2.45 -3.07 -14.42
C ASN A 124 2.06 -4.40 -15.05
N VAL A 125 1.26 -5.15 -14.30
CA VAL A 125 0.62 -6.34 -14.83
C VAL A 125 -0.79 -5.99 -15.29
N SER A 126 -1.24 -6.66 -16.36
CA SER A 126 -2.61 -6.54 -16.83
C SER A 126 -3.50 -7.59 -16.17
N GLY A 127 -4.58 -7.14 -15.54
CA GLY A 127 -5.64 -7.98 -14.98
C GLY A 127 -6.76 -8.34 -15.99
N GLU A 128 -6.57 -8.07 -17.29
CA GLU A 128 -7.65 -8.24 -18.28
C GLU A 128 -7.98 -9.71 -18.56
N LYS A 129 -6.96 -10.60 -18.54
CA LYS A 129 -7.15 -12.02 -18.87
C LYS A 129 -8.19 -12.72 -17.96
N ILE A 130 -8.27 -12.36 -16.68
CA ILE A 130 -9.26 -12.97 -15.78
C ILE A 130 -10.68 -12.48 -16.09
N LYS A 131 -10.84 -11.23 -16.55
CA LYS A 131 -12.16 -10.67 -16.93
C LYS A 131 -12.77 -11.42 -18.12
N GLU A 132 -11.95 -11.93 -19.04
CA GLU A 132 -12.39 -12.77 -20.16
C GLU A 132 -13.11 -14.07 -19.70
N THR A 133 -12.90 -14.47 -18.44
CA THR A 133 -13.60 -15.63 -17.83
C THR A 133 -14.93 -15.26 -17.18
N GLY A 134 -15.38 -14.00 -17.30
CA GLY A 134 -16.57 -13.46 -16.62
C GLY A 134 -16.32 -13.03 -15.17
N PHE A 135 -15.06 -12.90 -14.74
CA PHE A 135 -14.73 -12.38 -13.41
C PHE A 135 -14.90 -10.86 -13.38
N GLU A 136 -15.60 -10.37 -12.36
CA GLU A 136 -15.79 -8.93 -12.10
C GLU A 136 -15.11 -8.55 -10.78
N TYR A 137 -14.27 -7.51 -10.82
CA TYR A 137 -13.70 -6.91 -9.61
C TYR A 137 -14.81 -6.21 -8.84
N HIS A 138 -14.92 -6.48 -7.54
CA HIS A 138 -15.83 -5.71 -6.68
C HIS A 138 -15.16 -4.41 -6.20
N TYR A 139 -13.83 -4.38 -6.22
CA TYR A 139 -12.99 -3.25 -5.86
C TYR A 139 -12.19 -2.84 -7.10
N GLU A 140 -12.80 -1.98 -7.93
CA GLU A 140 -12.23 -1.61 -9.24
C GLU A 140 -11.04 -0.65 -9.16
N GLU A 141 -10.92 0.07 -8.04
CA GLU A 141 -9.85 1.02 -7.80
C GLU A 141 -9.49 1.10 -6.30
N LEU A 142 -8.27 1.56 -6.02
CA LEU A 142 -7.82 1.80 -4.65
C LEU A 142 -8.44 3.08 -4.09
N VAL A 143 -9.28 2.93 -3.08
CA VAL A 143 -9.97 4.04 -2.40
C VAL A 143 -9.66 4.07 -0.90
N GLU A 144 -9.89 5.24 -0.29
CA GLU A 144 -9.61 5.49 1.12
C GLU A 144 -10.40 4.56 2.04
N GLU A 145 -11.67 4.30 1.71
CA GLU A 145 -12.60 3.49 2.49
C GLU A 145 -12.11 2.05 2.61
N SER A 146 -11.59 1.48 1.53
CA SER A 146 -11.04 0.11 1.53
C SER A 146 -9.75 0.02 2.32
N CYS A 147 -8.90 1.05 2.25
CA CYS A 147 -7.71 1.13 3.09
C CYS A 147 -8.07 1.27 4.57
N MET A 148 -9.09 2.08 4.89
CA MET A 148 -9.55 2.27 6.26
C MET A 148 -10.10 0.97 6.85
N GLU A 149 -10.90 0.22 6.08
CA GLU A 149 -11.42 -1.09 6.48
C GLU A 149 -10.28 -2.04 6.90
N ILE A 150 -9.20 -2.11 6.11
CA ILE A 150 -8.03 -2.96 6.42
C ILE A 150 -7.29 -2.46 7.67
N ILE A 151 -7.12 -1.14 7.83
CA ILE A 151 -6.46 -0.57 9.02
C ILE A 151 -7.30 -0.85 10.28
N GLU A 152 -8.63 -0.74 10.20
CA GLU A 152 -9.56 -1.11 11.28
C GLU A 152 -9.43 -2.56 11.67
N GLU A 153 -9.40 -3.47 10.70
CA GLU A 153 -9.18 -4.88 10.96
C GLU A 153 -7.85 -5.13 11.67
N TRP A 154 -6.76 -4.50 11.22
CA TRP A 154 -5.45 -4.65 11.88
C TRP A 154 -5.41 -4.04 13.28
N GLU A 155 -6.09 -2.93 13.52
CA GLU A 155 -6.22 -2.35 14.84
C GLU A 155 -7.02 -3.24 15.79
N ASP A 156 -8.09 -3.87 15.32
CA ASP A 156 -8.92 -4.77 16.11
C ASP A 156 -8.25 -6.11 16.40
N LEU A 157 -7.42 -6.60 15.47
CA LEU A 157 -6.54 -7.74 15.68
C LEU A 157 -5.30 -7.42 16.53
N ASN A 158 -5.16 -6.18 17.01
CA ASN A 158 -4.00 -5.70 17.76
C ASN A 158 -2.66 -5.90 17.01
N LEU A 159 -2.69 -5.74 15.68
CA LEU A 159 -1.54 -5.81 14.78
C LEU A 159 -1.01 -4.41 14.40
N PHE A 160 -1.86 -3.39 14.48
CA PHE A 160 -1.52 -1.99 14.18
C PHE A 160 -1.86 -1.06 15.37
N PRO A 161 -1.01 -0.05 15.70
CA PRO A 161 -1.28 0.85 16.82
C PRO A 161 -2.51 1.74 16.61
N LYS A 162 -3.45 1.74 17.56
CA LYS A 162 -4.63 2.62 17.55
C LYS A 162 -4.25 4.09 17.78
N GLY A 163 -5.07 5.00 17.23
CA GLY A 163 -4.96 6.45 17.48
C GLY A 163 -3.87 7.16 16.67
N LEU A 164 -3.35 6.53 15.62
CA LEU A 164 -2.40 7.16 14.68
C LEU A 164 -3.10 7.89 13.53
N ARG A 165 -4.39 7.63 13.34
CA ARG A 165 -5.20 8.22 12.26
C ARG A 165 -5.33 9.72 12.45
N PHE A 166 -5.40 10.45 11.36
CA PHE A 166 -5.79 11.85 11.39
C PHE A 166 -7.24 11.91 11.87
N GLU A 167 -7.49 12.61 12.99
CA GLU A 167 -8.84 12.92 13.42
C GLU A 167 -9.47 13.86 12.40
N GLN A 168 -10.07 13.31 11.34
CA GLN A 168 -11.14 14.04 10.67
C GLN A 168 -12.33 14.03 11.64
N PRO A 169 -12.98 15.18 11.90
CA PRO A 169 -14.23 15.16 12.65
C PRO A 169 -15.14 14.15 11.96
N LEU A 170 -15.59 13.15 12.72
CA LEU A 170 -16.63 12.23 12.27
C LEU A 170 -17.77 13.09 11.72
N ILE A 171 -17.85 13.26 10.40
CA ILE A 171 -19.13 13.48 9.76
C ILE A 171 -19.81 12.13 9.94
N LYS A 172 -20.43 11.95 11.12
CA LYS A 172 -21.55 11.05 11.23
C LYS A 172 -22.48 11.51 10.11
N ALA A 173 -22.56 10.74 9.03
CA ALA A 173 -23.66 10.86 8.11
C ALA A 173 -24.91 10.65 8.98
N ALA A 174 -25.51 11.77 9.35
CA ALA A 174 -26.85 11.77 9.88
C ALA A 174 -27.75 11.37 8.71
N VAL A 175 -28.64 10.42 9.02
CA VAL A 175 -29.76 9.87 8.24
C VAL A 175 -29.43 8.58 7.50
#